data_AF-A0AB36Z415-F1
#
_entry.id   AF-A0AB36Z415-F1
#
_cell.length_a   1.000
_cell.length_b   1.000
_cell.length_c   1.000
_cell.angle_alpha   90.00
_cell.angle_beta   90.00
_cell.angle_gamma   90.00
#
_symmetry.space_group_name_H-M   'P 1'
#
loop_
_entity.id
_entity.type
_entity.pdbx_description
1 polymer ?
#
loop_
_entity_poly.entity_id
_entity_poly.type
_entity_poly.pdbx_seq_one_letter_code
_entity_poly.pdbx_strand_id
1 'polypeptide(L)'
;MIKGLAITPPILGRISIGRVVEKNGKRLPEKDDQFTITSQIQGKDGWVKHPLDEQLRSQAPNQKLRSIPVRMIFNDPELNLRAEYSLFDRQTGRPICVGNGQTCQRMTSQGVEQHPCPSPDLCPLGQGGHCKPYGRLHVNLDESDEFGTFIFRTTGFNSIRTLAARLSYYHAASNGLLSCLPLQLTLRGKSTTQSYRQPVYYVDLTLRDGIHLQEAIQTAKEIDQKSKLCGFNQAALDQMARQGYGNARFEVNAEEGLDLVEEFYNDKGFESESVQTEIKNKSKSELKSHQGEGVVQEIQKSLKQNVRIVN
;
A
#
# COMPACT_ATOMS: atom_id res chain seq x y z
N MET A 1 1.12 -4.12 -31.85
CA MET A 1 0.77 -4.08 -30.42
C MET A 1 -0.72 -4.33 -30.27
N ILE A 2 -1.13 -5.10 -29.26
CA ILE A 2 -2.55 -5.33 -28.94
C ILE A 2 -3.14 -3.98 -28.49
N LYS A 3 -4.14 -3.48 -29.22
CA LYS A 3 -4.83 -2.25 -28.82
C LYS A 3 -5.60 -2.52 -27.52
N GLY A 4 -5.46 -1.63 -26.55
CA GLY A 4 -6.13 -1.77 -25.25
C GLY A 4 -5.43 -2.74 -24.28
N LEU A 5 -4.26 -3.30 -24.63
CA LEU A 5 -3.44 -3.99 -23.63
C LEU A 5 -2.91 -2.97 -22.64
N ALA A 6 -3.06 -3.28 -21.37
CA ALA A 6 -2.50 -2.49 -20.30
C ALA A 6 -1.00 -2.78 -20.17
N ILE A 7 -0.24 -1.71 -20.02
CA ILE A 7 1.20 -1.77 -19.88
C ILE A 7 1.51 -1.26 -18.49
N THR A 8 1.74 -2.20 -17.58
CA THR A 8 2.17 -1.94 -16.20
C THR A 8 3.63 -2.35 -16.02
N PRO A 9 4.35 -1.79 -15.04
CA PRO A 9 5.67 -2.29 -14.68
C PRO A 9 5.63 -3.79 -14.40
N PRO A 10 6.65 -4.57 -14.84
CA PRO A 10 6.78 -5.96 -14.46
C PRO A 10 6.82 -6.09 -12.94
N ILE A 11 5.94 -6.94 -12.40
CA ILE A 11 5.97 -7.28 -10.98
C ILE A 11 6.99 -8.41 -10.82
N LEU A 12 7.86 -8.32 -9.82
CA LEU A 12 8.85 -9.34 -9.42
C LEU A 12 8.42 -10.05 -8.14
N GLY A 13 7.69 -9.33 -7.28
CA GLY A 13 7.23 -9.85 -6.00
C GLY A 13 6.21 -8.96 -5.32
N ARG A 14 5.82 -9.36 -4.12
CA ARG A 14 4.82 -8.68 -3.29
C ARG A 14 5.45 -8.23 -1.98
N ILE A 15 4.97 -7.11 -1.47
CA ILE A 15 5.21 -6.64 -0.10
C ILE A 15 3.88 -6.74 0.64
N SER A 16 3.88 -7.33 1.83
CA SER A 16 2.70 -7.36 2.71
C SER A 16 3.05 -6.94 4.14
N ILE A 17 2.02 -6.53 4.90
CA ILE A 17 2.10 -6.19 6.33
C ILE A 17 1.07 -7.01 7.14
N GLY A 18 0.98 -8.28 6.79
CA GLY A 18 0.00 -9.22 7.32
C GLY A 18 0.01 -10.52 6.55
N ARG A 19 -0.73 -11.49 7.09
CA ARG A 19 -0.87 -12.84 6.56
C ARG A 19 -2.28 -13.37 6.77
N VAL A 20 -2.63 -14.42 6.05
CA VAL A 20 -3.87 -15.15 6.29
C VAL A 20 -3.60 -16.26 7.29
N VAL A 21 -4.40 -16.32 8.36
CA VAL A 21 -4.34 -17.36 9.39
C VAL A 21 -5.65 -18.14 9.42
N GLU A 22 -5.57 -19.44 9.64
CA GLU A 22 -6.77 -20.25 9.85
C GLU A 22 -7.14 -20.25 11.34
N LYS A 23 -8.34 -19.77 11.66
CA LYS A 23 -8.91 -19.79 13.02
C LYS A 23 -10.31 -20.39 12.94
N ASN A 24 -10.54 -21.50 13.65
CA ASN A 24 -11.82 -22.21 13.68
C ASN A 24 -12.35 -22.62 12.29
N GLY A 25 -11.48 -23.16 11.42
CA GLY A 25 -11.85 -23.56 10.05
C GLY A 25 -12.17 -22.40 9.10
N LYS A 26 -11.88 -21.15 9.51
CA LYS A 26 -12.03 -19.95 8.68
C LYS A 26 -10.68 -19.29 8.47
N ARG A 27 -10.37 -18.97 7.22
CA ARG A 27 -9.19 -18.17 6.84
C ARG A 27 -9.49 -16.69 7.11
N LEU A 28 -8.72 -16.08 8.01
CA LEU A 28 -8.90 -14.69 8.45
C LEU A 28 -7.59 -13.91 8.23
N PRO A 29 -7.67 -12.64 7.80
CA PRO A 29 -6.50 -11.79 7.75
C PRO A 29 -6.01 -11.45 9.16
N GLU A 30 -4.71 -11.54 9.37
CA GLU A 30 -3.99 -11.12 10.57
C GLU A 30 -3.01 -10.01 10.16
N LYS A 31 -3.12 -8.85 10.81
CA LYS A 31 -2.20 -7.73 10.60
C LYS A 31 -0.92 -8.02 11.35
N ASP A 32 0.20 -7.94 10.64
CA ASP A 32 1.53 -8.10 11.23
C ASP A 32 2.15 -6.73 11.48
N ASP A 33 3.08 -6.68 12.42
CA ASP A 33 3.85 -5.47 12.74
C ASP A 33 5.25 -5.48 12.11
N GLN A 34 5.37 -6.19 10.99
CA GLN A 34 6.56 -6.30 10.15
C GLN A 34 6.14 -6.48 8.69
N PHE A 35 7.07 -6.15 7.79
CA PHE A 35 6.94 -6.48 6.39
C PHE A 35 7.29 -7.95 6.11
N THR A 36 6.66 -8.49 5.08
CA THR A 36 7.06 -9.73 4.42
C THR A 36 7.23 -9.48 2.92
N ILE A 37 8.32 -9.97 2.34
CA ILE A 37 8.56 -9.91 0.89
C ILE A 37 8.44 -11.31 0.29
N THR A 38 7.56 -11.47 -0.70
CA THR A 38 7.34 -12.75 -1.38
C THR A 38 7.54 -12.63 -2.87
N SER A 39 7.85 -13.75 -3.52
CA SER A 39 7.78 -13.86 -4.97
C SER A 39 6.32 -13.84 -5.45
N GLN A 40 6.12 -13.96 -6.76
CA GLN A 40 4.80 -14.17 -7.36
C GLN A 40 4.38 -15.64 -7.42
N ILE A 41 5.15 -16.54 -6.78
CA ILE A 41 4.82 -17.97 -6.75
C ILE A 41 4.03 -18.25 -5.47
N GLN A 42 2.86 -18.83 -5.63
CA GLN A 42 2.02 -19.32 -4.54
C GLN A 42 2.03 -20.84 -4.55
N GLY A 43 2.46 -21.44 -3.43
CA GLY A 43 2.39 -22.88 -3.18
C GLY A 43 1.19 -23.24 -2.30
N LYS A 44 1.09 -24.52 -1.92
CA LYS A 44 0.03 -25.01 -1.02
C LYS A 44 0.03 -24.32 0.34
N ASP A 45 1.21 -23.95 0.83
CA ASP A 45 1.42 -23.31 2.14
C ASP A 45 1.39 -21.77 2.05
N GLY A 46 1.04 -21.21 0.89
CA GLY A 46 0.97 -19.77 0.64
C GLY A 46 2.11 -19.25 -0.23
N TRP A 47 2.35 -17.94 -0.15
CA TRP A 47 3.33 -17.24 -0.98
C TRP A 47 4.77 -17.63 -0.64
N VAL A 48 5.56 -17.99 -1.66
CA VAL A 48 6.98 -18.33 -1.50
C VAL A 48 7.78 -17.06 -1.19
N LYS A 49 8.55 -17.07 -0.10
CA LYS A 49 9.40 -15.94 0.30
C LYS A 49 10.42 -15.58 -0.78
N HIS A 50 10.60 -14.28 -1.00
CA HIS A 50 11.65 -13.78 -1.89
C HIS A 50 13.00 -13.78 -1.14
N PRO A 51 14.15 -14.07 -1.79
CA PRO A 51 15.47 -14.02 -1.13
C PRO A 51 15.77 -12.69 -0.43
N LEU A 52 15.27 -11.58 -0.98
CA LEU A 52 15.39 -10.25 -0.37
C LEU A 52 14.72 -10.15 1.02
N ASP A 53 13.69 -10.95 1.32
CA ASP A 53 13.07 -10.97 2.66
C ASP A 53 14.10 -11.36 3.71
N GLU A 54 14.82 -12.47 3.47
CA GLU A 54 15.83 -12.97 4.41
C GLU A 54 17.03 -12.02 4.48
N GLN A 55 17.50 -11.52 3.34
CA GLN A 55 18.61 -10.58 3.28
C GLN A 55 18.34 -9.32 4.11
N LEU A 56 17.21 -8.64 3.88
CA LEU A 56 16.88 -7.41 4.61
C LEU A 56 16.59 -7.69 6.08
N ARG A 57 15.99 -8.84 6.38
CA ARG A 57 15.67 -9.26 7.75
C ARG A 57 16.93 -9.56 8.57
N SER A 58 17.96 -10.12 7.95
CA SER A 58 19.25 -10.38 8.62
C SER A 58 19.92 -9.10 9.12
N GLN A 59 19.64 -7.97 8.46
CA GLN A 59 20.17 -6.65 8.80
C GLN A 59 19.24 -5.87 9.74
N ALA A 60 18.01 -6.35 9.93
CA ALA A 60 17.01 -5.68 10.75
C ALA A 60 17.19 -6.03 12.24
N PRO A 61 17.01 -5.06 13.14
CA PRO A 61 16.99 -5.32 14.59
C PRO A 61 15.99 -6.43 14.94
N ASN A 62 16.41 -7.41 15.73
CA ASN A 62 15.61 -8.56 16.15
C ASN A 62 14.99 -9.36 14.99
N GLN A 63 15.59 -9.33 13.79
CA GLN A 63 15.07 -9.97 12.59
C GLN A 63 13.63 -9.52 12.23
N LYS A 64 13.29 -8.29 12.62
CA LYS A 64 11.96 -7.72 12.41
C LYS A 64 12.01 -6.61 11.37
N LEU A 65 11.56 -6.93 10.16
CA LEU A 65 11.63 -6.02 9.04
C LEU A 65 10.57 -4.91 9.17
N ARG A 66 10.95 -3.77 9.76
CA ARG A 66 10.05 -2.59 9.93
C ARG A 66 10.28 -1.48 8.91
N SER A 67 11.37 -1.56 8.14
CA SER A 67 11.68 -0.64 7.05
C SER A 67 12.24 -1.41 5.85
N ILE A 68 11.90 -0.97 4.65
CA ILE A 68 12.42 -1.52 3.39
C ILE A 68 12.96 -0.35 2.56
N PRO A 69 14.25 -0.29 2.21
CA PRO A 69 14.76 0.68 1.25
C PRO A 69 14.07 0.51 -0.11
N VAL A 70 13.58 1.59 -0.69
CA VAL A 70 12.85 1.56 -1.96
C VAL A 70 13.29 2.67 -2.89
N ARG A 71 13.12 2.44 -4.20
CA ARG A 71 13.22 3.47 -5.23
C ARG A 71 11.88 3.59 -5.97
N MET A 72 11.46 4.82 -6.25
CA MET A 72 10.33 5.05 -7.16
C MET A 72 10.83 4.95 -8.60
N ILE A 73 10.07 4.31 -9.47
CA ILE A 73 10.46 4.17 -10.89
C ILE A 73 10.09 5.43 -11.67
N PHE A 74 8.99 6.06 -11.31
CA PHE A 74 8.47 7.22 -12.00
C PHE A 74 8.62 8.48 -11.15
N ASN A 75 8.74 9.62 -11.81
CA ASN A 75 8.70 10.91 -11.11
C ASN A 75 7.29 11.33 -10.75
N ASP A 76 6.29 10.96 -11.56
CA ASP A 76 4.88 11.17 -11.27
C ASP A 76 4.38 10.26 -10.12
N PRO A 77 3.87 10.82 -9.01
CA PRO A 77 3.28 10.06 -7.89
C PRO A 77 2.21 9.03 -8.30
N GLU A 78 1.31 9.38 -9.23
CA GLU A 78 0.17 8.54 -9.60
C GLU A 78 0.58 7.30 -10.41
N LEU A 79 1.77 7.34 -11.03
CA LEU A 79 2.34 6.19 -11.73
C LEU A 79 2.93 5.15 -10.76
N ASN A 80 3.33 5.59 -9.56
CA ASN A 80 3.85 4.70 -8.52
C ASN A 80 2.73 4.19 -7.61
N LEU A 81 1.79 5.04 -7.19
CA LEU A 81 0.64 4.68 -6.35
C LEU A 81 -0.68 4.93 -7.07
N ARG A 82 -1.35 3.85 -7.45
CA ARG A 82 -2.75 3.92 -7.94
C ARG A 82 -3.69 3.69 -6.77
N ALA A 83 -4.52 4.68 -6.46
CA ALA A 83 -5.53 4.61 -5.41
C ALA A 83 -6.91 4.90 -5.98
N GLU A 84 -7.81 3.92 -5.94
CA GLU A 84 -9.14 3.98 -6.55
C GLU A 84 -10.17 3.33 -5.62
N TYR A 85 -11.42 3.77 -5.66
CA TYR A 85 -12.52 3.02 -5.06
C TYR A 85 -12.84 1.81 -5.93
N SER A 86 -12.77 0.61 -5.36
CA SER A 86 -12.95 -0.64 -6.09
C SER A 86 -14.04 -1.50 -5.45
N LEU A 87 -14.80 -2.18 -6.31
CA LEU A 87 -15.76 -3.22 -5.96
C LEU A 87 -15.42 -4.46 -6.79
N PHE A 88 -15.24 -5.60 -6.13
CA PHE A 88 -14.88 -6.87 -6.78
C PHE A 88 -16.01 -7.88 -6.72
N ASP A 89 -16.17 -8.66 -7.78
CA ASP A 89 -17.01 -9.84 -7.75
C ASP A 89 -16.37 -10.91 -6.87
N ARG A 90 -17.11 -11.40 -5.88
CA ARG A 90 -16.59 -12.31 -4.86
C ARG A 90 -16.33 -13.73 -5.38
N GLN A 91 -16.96 -14.12 -6.47
CA GLN A 91 -16.83 -15.46 -7.02
C GLN A 91 -15.67 -15.55 -8.01
N THR A 92 -15.42 -14.47 -8.74
CA THR A 92 -14.48 -14.44 -9.85
C THR A 92 -13.23 -13.61 -9.58
N GLY A 93 -13.21 -12.80 -8.52
CA GLY A 93 -12.07 -11.93 -8.24
C GLY A 93 -11.99 -10.69 -9.13
N ARG A 94 -12.91 -10.52 -10.07
CA ARG A 94 -12.84 -9.48 -11.10
C ARG A 94 -13.44 -8.16 -10.61
N PRO A 95 -12.86 -7.01 -10.97
CA PRO A 95 -13.46 -5.72 -10.64
C PRO A 95 -14.82 -5.56 -11.35
N ILE A 96 -15.85 -5.25 -10.57
CA ILE A 96 -17.19 -4.86 -11.06
C ILE A 96 -17.24 -3.35 -11.31
N CYS A 97 -16.63 -2.57 -10.41
CA CYS A 97 -16.66 -1.11 -10.49
C CYS A 97 -15.36 -0.53 -9.95
N VAL A 98 -14.77 0.40 -10.69
CA VAL A 98 -13.56 1.13 -10.31
C VAL A 98 -13.80 2.62 -10.51
N GLY A 99 -13.59 3.43 -9.48
CA GLY A 99 -13.90 4.87 -9.52
C GLY A 99 -12.98 5.73 -8.67
N ASN A 100 -13.09 7.04 -8.86
CA ASN A 100 -12.26 8.05 -8.20
C ASN A 100 -13.05 8.96 -7.25
N GLY A 101 -14.30 8.61 -6.93
CA GLY A 101 -15.17 9.44 -6.10
C GLY A 101 -15.83 10.61 -6.85
N GLN A 102 -15.68 10.68 -8.16
CA GLN A 102 -16.44 11.57 -9.06
C GLN A 102 -17.07 10.80 -10.21
N THR A 103 -16.29 9.93 -10.86
CA THR A 103 -16.74 9.01 -11.91
C THR A 103 -16.25 7.60 -11.62
N CYS A 104 -16.95 6.61 -12.15
CA CYS A 104 -16.52 5.23 -12.15
C CYS A 104 -16.73 4.60 -13.52
N GLN A 105 -15.93 3.57 -13.78
CA GLN A 105 -16.21 2.61 -14.83
C GLN A 105 -16.78 1.35 -14.19
N ARG A 106 -17.82 0.79 -14.81
CA ARG A 106 -18.58 -0.34 -14.29
C ARG A 106 -18.75 -1.41 -15.36
N MET A 107 -18.53 -2.65 -14.98
CA MET A 107 -18.85 -3.81 -15.80
C MET A 107 -20.35 -4.06 -15.76
N THR A 108 -21.00 -4.01 -16.91
CA THR A 108 -22.42 -4.35 -17.13
C THR A 108 -22.51 -5.52 -18.11
N SER A 109 -23.73 -5.98 -18.39
CA SER A 109 -23.97 -6.99 -19.43
C SER A 109 -23.63 -6.51 -20.85
N GLN A 110 -23.51 -5.19 -21.06
CA GLN A 110 -23.14 -4.59 -22.36
C GLN A 110 -21.66 -4.20 -22.44
N GLY A 111 -20.87 -4.50 -21.42
CA GLY A 111 -19.44 -4.19 -21.36
C GLY A 111 -19.13 -3.14 -20.29
N VAL A 112 -18.09 -2.34 -20.52
CA VAL A 112 -17.64 -1.32 -19.55
C VAL A 112 -18.34 0.00 -19.84
N GLU A 113 -19.14 0.48 -18.89
CA GLU A 113 -19.86 1.75 -18.94
C GLU A 113 -19.28 2.77 -17.94
N GLN A 114 -19.45 4.07 -18.23
CA GLN A 114 -19.05 5.16 -17.33
C GLN A 114 -20.26 5.73 -16.59
N HIS A 115 -20.15 5.90 -15.27
CA HIS A 115 -21.21 6.47 -14.43
C HIS A 115 -20.65 7.51 -13.43
N PRO A 116 -21.52 8.37 -12.86
CA PRO A 116 -21.16 9.15 -11.68
C PRO A 116 -20.81 8.24 -10.49
N CYS A 117 -19.82 8.65 -9.69
CA CYS A 117 -19.39 7.94 -8.49
C CYS A 117 -19.49 8.89 -7.29
N PRO A 118 -20.60 8.91 -6.54
CA PRO A 118 -20.79 9.87 -5.44
C PRO A 118 -20.02 9.49 -4.17
N SER A 119 -18.86 8.84 -4.29
CA SER A 119 -18.12 8.12 -3.23
C SER A 119 -18.86 6.86 -2.70
N PRO A 120 -18.16 5.92 -2.03
CA PRO A 120 -18.76 4.66 -1.57
C PRO A 120 -19.98 4.84 -0.65
N ASP A 121 -19.96 5.84 0.23
CA ASP A 121 -21.01 6.03 1.25
C ASP A 121 -22.36 6.43 0.66
N LEU A 122 -22.35 7.07 -0.51
CA LEU A 122 -23.56 7.53 -1.21
C LEU A 122 -23.87 6.68 -2.45
N CYS A 123 -23.04 5.67 -2.75
CA CYS A 123 -23.22 4.82 -3.92
C CYS A 123 -24.10 3.61 -3.57
N PRO A 124 -25.21 3.37 -4.30
CA PRO A 124 -26.05 2.18 -4.06
C PRO A 124 -25.28 0.85 -4.17
N LEU A 125 -24.29 0.76 -5.08
CA LEU A 125 -23.41 -0.41 -5.19
C LEU A 125 -22.34 -0.49 -4.09
N GLY A 126 -22.03 0.64 -3.44
CA GLY A 126 -21.06 0.71 -2.35
C GLY A 126 -21.67 0.37 -0.99
N GLN A 127 -23.00 0.32 -0.88
CA GLN A 127 -23.72 -0.03 0.34
C GLN A 127 -23.21 -1.35 0.94
N GLY A 128 -23.21 -1.44 2.27
CA GLY A 128 -22.66 -2.60 2.98
C GLY A 128 -21.13 -2.68 2.98
N GLY A 129 -20.43 -1.59 2.61
CA GLY A 129 -18.97 -1.51 2.62
C GLY A 129 -18.31 -2.38 1.55
N HIS A 130 -19.00 -2.63 0.44
CA HIS A 130 -18.50 -3.49 -0.64
C HIS A 130 -17.56 -2.75 -1.58
N CYS A 131 -17.75 -1.43 -1.73
CA CYS A 131 -16.81 -0.57 -2.45
C CYS A 131 -15.85 0.08 -1.44
N LYS A 132 -14.54 -0.15 -1.58
CA LYS A 132 -13.52 0.34 -0.64
C LYS A 132 -12.38 1.03 -1.39
N PRO A 133 -11.64 1.96 -0.75
CA PRO A 133 -10.39 2.44 -1.32
C PRO A 133 -9.41 1.28 -1.49
N TYR A 134 -8.72 1.24 -2.62
CA TYR A 134 -7.77 0.20 -2.98
C TYR A 134 -6.51 0.83 -3.56
N GLY A 135 -5.42 0.73 -2.82
CA GLY A 135 -4.11 1.23 -3.17
C GLY A 135 -3.22 0.13 -3.73
N ARG A 136 -2.53 0.42 -4.84
CA ARG A 136 -1.50 -0.40 -5.46
C ARG A 136 -0.25 0.45 -5.62
N LEU A 137 0.72 0.24 -4.74
CA LEU A 137 2.01 0.91 -4.78
C LEU A 137 3.02 -0.01 -5.46
N HIS A 138 3.64 0.47 -6.54
CA HIS A 138 4.78 -0.16 -7.19
C HIS A 138 6.07 0.52 -6.74
N VAL A 139 7.03 -0.28 -6.27
CA VAL A 139 8.36 0.19 -5.85
C VAL A 139 9.44 -0.72 -6.38
N ASN A 140 10.63 -0.21 -6.63
CA ASN A 140 11.79 -1.02 -6.98
C ASN A 140 12.62 -1.28 -5.71
N LEU A 141 13.03 -2.54 -5.50
CA LEU A 141 13.85 -2.98 -4.36
C LEU A 141 15.24 -3.49 -4.78
N ASP A 142 15.43 -3.73 -6.08
CA ASP A 142 16.56 -4.44 -6.64
C ASP A 142 17.23 -3.55 -7.68
N GLU A 143 18.51 -3.25 -7.45
CA GLU A 143 19.32 -2.45 -8.36
C GLU A 143 19.74 -3.24 -9.61
N SER A 144 19.61 -4.58 -9.60
CA SER A 144 19.92 -5.44 -10.75
C SER A 144 18.84 -5.45 -11.84
N ASP A 145 17.59 -5.12 -11.48
CA ASP A 145 16.48 -4.92 -12.41
C ASP A 145 15.87 -3.53 -12.20
N GLU A 146 16.28 -2.59 -13.05
CA GLU A 146 15.87 -1.17 -13.00
C GLU A 146 14.36 -0.94 -13.20
N PHE A 147 13.65 -1.85 -13.87
CA PHE A 147 12.23 -1.67 -14.23
C PHE A 147 11.30 -2.67 -13.53
N GLY A 148 11.85 -3.69 -12.88
CA GLY A 148 11.12 -4.62 -12.03
C GLY A 148 10.58 -3.96 -10.76
N THR A 149 9.35 -4.30 -10.40
CA THR A 149 8.65 -3.75 -9.23
C THR A 149 8.24 -4.80 -8.23
N PHE A 150 8.22 -4.42 -6.97
CA PHE A 150 7.47 -5.10 -5.93
C PHE A 150 6.19 -4.32 -5.69
N ILE A 151 5.07 -5.05 -5.58
CA ILE A 151 3.76 -4.44 -5.38
C ILE A 151 3.33 -4.53 -3.91
N PHE A 152 2.94 -3.40 -3.34
CA PHE A 152 2.24 -3.30 -2.07
C PHE A 152 0.76 -2.97 -2.33
N ARG A 153 -0.11 -3.94 -2.04
CA ARG A 153 -1.57 -3.81 -2.18
C ARG A 153 -2.19 -3.55 -0.81
N THR A 154 -3.12 -2.60 -0.72
CA THR A 154 -3.77 -2.29 0.56
C THR A 154 -5.16 -1.68 0.39
N THR A 155 -6.07 -2.03 1.28
CA THR A 155 -7.35 -1.34 1.49
C THR A 155 -7.29 -0.33 2.65
N GLY A 156 -6.17 -0.30 3.39
CA GLY A 156 -6.04 0.49 4.60
C GLY A 156 -5.96 1.99 4.31
N PHE A 157 -6.98 2.73 4.71
CA PHE A 157 -7.07 4.18 4.50
C PHE A 157 -5.82 4.94 4.98
N ASN A 158 -5.23 4.53 6.10
CA ASN A 158 -4.05 5.19 6.68
C ASN A 158 -2.80 5.03 5.81
N SER A 159 -2.59 3.83 5.25
CA SER A 159 -1.48 3.59 4.32
C SER A 159 -1.70 4.40 3.04
N ILE A 160 -2.88 4.30 2.42
CA ILE A 160 -3.20 4.99 1.15
C ILE A 160 -3.00 6.50 1.29
N ARG A 161 -3.63 7.12 2.31
CA ARG A 161 -3.55 8.56 2.54
C ARG A 161 -2.11 9.01 2.79
N THR A 162 -1.38 8.28 3.63
CA THR A 162 0.00 8.66 4.00
C THR A 162 0.92 8.54 2.80
N LEU A 163 0.87 7.42 2.07
CA LEU A 163 1.68 7.21 0.87
C LEU A 163 1.40 8.27 -0.20
N ALA A 164 0.12 8.55 -0.49
CA ALA A 164 -0.26 9.57 -1.47
C ALA A 164 0.28 10.96 -1.09
N ALA A 165 0.15 11.35 0.18
CA ALA A 165 0.68 12.62 0.66
C ALA A 165 2.22 12.67 0.55
N ARG A 166 2.92 11.62 1.01
CA ARG A 166 4.39 11.56 0.97
C ARG A 166 4.94 11.61 -0.44
N LEU A 167 4.38 10.82 -1.37
CA LEU A 167 4.79 10.83 -2.77
C LEU A 167 4.61 12.23 -3.38
N SER A 168 3.45 12.86 -3.15
CA SER A 168 3.16 14.21 -3.65
C SER A 168 4.11 15.26 -3.07
N TYR A 169 4.38 15.18 -1.76
CA TYR A 169 5.25 16.16 -1.08
C TYR A 169 6.72 15.98 -1.49
N TYR A 170 7.21 14.75 -1.60
CA TYR A 170 8.58 14.51 -2.07
C TYR A 170 8.75 14.88 -3.54
N HIS A 171 7.77 14.61 -4.39
CA HIS A 171 7.75 15.09 -5.77
C HIS A 171 7.86 16.62 -5.82
N ALA A 172 7.01 17.34 -5.10
CA ALA A 172 7.03 18.81 -5.08
C ALA A 172 8.33 19.37 -4.48
N ALA A 173 8.78 18.84 -3.34
CA ALA A 173 9.97 19.34 -2.63
C ALA A 173 11.27 19.10 -3.41
N SER A 174 11.34 18.02 -4.20
CA SER A 174 12.51 17.68 -5.02
C SER A 174 12.48 18.30 -6.41
N ASN A 175 11.47 19.11 -6.74
CA ASN A 175 11.23 19.64 -8.08
C ASN A 175 11.11 18.52 -9.14
N GLY A 176 10.33 17.50 -8.80
CA GLY A 176 10.02 16.40 -9.70
C GLY A 176 11.10 15.34 -9.83
N LEU A 177 12.01 15.18 -8.87
CA LEU A 177 13.08 14.17 -8.86
C LEU A 177 12.76 12.99 -7.95
N LEU A 178 11.49 12.58 -7.89
CA LEU A 178 11.01 11.55 -6.98
C LEU A 178 11.73 10.19 -7.16
N SER A 179 12.05 9.80 -8.40
CA SER A 179 12.77 8.54 -8.69
C SER A 179 14.23 8.55 -8.24
N CYS A 180 14.80 9.74 -7.99
CA CYS A 180 16.18 9.91 -7.55
C CYS A 180 16.32 10.06 -6.02
N LEU A 181 15.20 10.09 -5.27
CA LEU A 181 15.26 10.25 -3.81
C LEU A 181 15.57 8.92 -3.10
N PRO A 182 16.44 8.94 -2.05
CA PRO A 182 16.74 7.77 -1.24
C PRO A 182 15.60 7.52 -0.24
N LEU A 183 14.59 6.78 -0.67
CA LEU A 183 13.38 6.51 0.10
C LEU A 183 13.40 5.13 0.77
N GLN A 184 12.51 4.96 1.74
CA GLN A 184 12.19 3.68 2.36
C GLN A 184 10.69 3.62 2.72
N LEU A 185 10.11 2.43 2.65
CA LEU A 185 8.85 2.13 3.31
C LEU A 185 9.11 1.90 4.79
N THR A 186 8.28 2.47 5.65
CA THR A 186 8.41 2.32 7.11
C THR A 186 7.06 2.00 7.72
N LEU A 187 7.03 1.01 8.61
CA LEU A 187 5.85 0.71 9.41
C LEU A 187 5.68 1.70 10.54
N ARG A 188 4.50 2.31 10.61
CA ARG A 188 4.08 3.20 11.69
C ARG A 188 2.93 2.57 12.46
N GLY A 189 3.00 2.60 13.79
CA GLY A 189 1.92 2.18 14.66
C GLY A 189 1.00 3.34 15.03
N LYS A 190 -0.31 3.10 15.09
CA LYS A 190 -1.28 4.01 15.69
C LYS A 190 -2.40 3.23 16.38
N SER A 191 -3.03 3.81 17.38
CA SER A 191 -4.28 3.28 17.94
C SER A 191 -5.45 4.18 17.56
N THR A 192 -6.60 3.59 17.27
CA THR A 192 -7.85 4.30 16.95
C THR A 192 -8.96 3.84 17.87
N THR A 193 -10.05 4.62 17.97
CA THR A 193 -11.27 4.14 18.62
C THR A 193 -11.80 2.90 17.92
N GLN A 194 -11.75 2.90 16.58
CA GLN A 194 -12.21 1.80 15.75
C GLN A 194 -11.42 0.51 16.00
N SER A 195 -10.12 0.61 16.32
CA SER A 195 -9.28 -0.54 16.68
C SER A 195 -9.42 -1.01 18.13
N TYR A 196 -10.46 -0.57 18.86
CA TYR A 196 -10.58 -0.79 20.31
C TYR A 196 -9.30 -0.44 21.07
N ARG A 197 -8.63 0.63 20.64
CA ARG A 197 -7.32 1.10 21.15
C ARG A 197 -6.15 0.11 20.99
N GLN A 198 -6.34 -1.02 20.30
CA GLN A 198 -5.24 -1.90 19.90
C GLN A 198 -4.34 -1.21 18.87
N PRO A 199 -3.01 -1.46 18.92
CA PRO A 199 -2.09 -0.96 17.90
C PRO A 199 -2.44 -1.50 16.51
N VAL A 200 -2.51 -0.60 15.53
CA VAL A 200 -2.67 -0.92 14.11
C VAL A 200 -1.48 -0.32 13.36
N TYR A 201 -0.89 -1.11 12.48
CA TYR A 201 0.24 -0.71 11.67
C TYR A 201 -0.22 -0.26 10.28
N TYR A 202 0.44 0.76 9.74
CA TYR A 202 0.24 1.26 8.39
C TYR A 202 1.61 1.59 7.77
N VAL A 203 1.63 1.64 6.44
CA VAL A 203 2.85 1.93 5.69
C VAL A 203 2.97 3.43 5.44
N ASP A 204 4.12 3.99 5.81
CA ASP A 204 4.57 5.36 5.51
C ASP A 204 5.73 5.29 4.50
N LEU A 205 5.99 6.40 3.83
CA LEU A 205 7.14 6.57 2.93
C LEU A 205 8.01 7.69 3.50
N THR A 206 9.26 7.37 3.83
CA THR A 206 10.20 8.32 4.41
C THR A 206 11.51 8.34 3.62
N LEU A 207 12.36 9.33 3.89
CA LEU A 207 13.78 9.21 3.55
C LEU A 207 14.41 8.07 4.33
N ARG A 208 15.52 7.54 3.82
CA ARG A 208 16.33 6.56 4.57
C ARG A 208 16.83 7.17 5.88
N ASP A 209 17.00 6.31 6.87
CA ASP A 209 17.42 6.73 8.21
C ASP A 209 18.73 7.53 8.17
N GLY A 210 18.76 8.66 8.88
CA GLY A 210 19.92 9.55 8.94
C GLY A 210 20.05 10.55 7.78
N ILE A 211 19.25 10.43 6.71
CA ILE A 211 19.31 11.36 5.57
C ILE A 211 18.37 12.54 5.79
N HIS A 212 18.91 13.75 5.68
CA HIS A 212 18.13 14.99 5.74
C HIS A 212 17.59 15.38 4.36
N LEU A 213 16.42 16.03 4.33
CA LEU A 213 15.74 16.38 3.07
C LEU A 213 16.61 17.24 2.14
N GLN A 214 17.32 18.23 2.67
CA GLN A 214 18.19 19.09 1.87
C GLN A 214 19.31 18.30 1.18
N GLU A 215 19.96 17.39 1.92
CA GLU A 215 20.99 16.50 1.40
C GLU A 215 20.41 15.53 0.36
N ALA A 216 19.25 14.93 0.65
CA ALA A 216 18.56 14.05 -0.29
C ALA A 216 18.24 14.75 -1.63
N ILE A 217 17.79 16.00 -1.59
CA ILE A 217 17.51 16.79 -2.80
C ILE A 217 18.80 17.10 -3.56
N GLN A 218 19.90 17.42 -2.87
CA GLN A 218 21.19 17.67 -3.50
C GLN A 218 21.69 16.41 -4.22
N THR A 219 21.70 15.27 -3.53
CA THR A 219 22.07 13.97 -4.12
C THR A 219 21.15 13.60 -5.28
N ALA A 220 19.84 13.84 -5.17
CA ALA A 220 18.89 13.56 -6.25
C ALA A 220 19.20 14.36 -7.53
N LYS A 221 19.62 15.64 -7.40
CA LYS A 221 20.05 16.45 -8.54
C LYS A 221 21.31 15.89 -9.22
N GLU A 222 22.27 15.42 -8.43
CA GLU A 222 23.50 14.82 -8.96
C GLU A 222 23.22 13.50 -9.69
N ILE A 223 22.31 12.68 -9.16
CA ILE A 223 21.85 11.45 -9.82
C ILE A 223 21.16 11.81 -11.15
N ASP A 224 20.20 12.73 -11.14
CA ASP A 224 19.48 13.16 -12.35
C ASP A 224 20.43 13.69 -13.45
N GLN A 225 21.41 14.50 -13.08
CA GLN A 225 22.43 14.99 -14.01
C GLN A 225 23.24 13.86 -14.63
N LYS A 226 23.75 12.93 -13.81
CA LYS A 226 24.51 11.76 -14.29
C LYS A 226 23.65 10.87 -15.19
N SER A 227 22.40 10.59 -14.79
CA SER A 227 21.45 9.81 -15.57
C SER A 227 21.20 10.43 -16.95
N LYS A 228 21.00 11.75 -17.01
CA LYS A 228 20.83 12.47 -18.28
C LYS A 228 22.08 12.41 -19.16
N LEU A 229 23.27 12.53 -18.58
CA LEU A 229 24.54 12.41 -19.32
C LEU A 229 24.72 11.01 -19.93
N CYS A 230 24.24 9.97 -19.25
CA CYS A 230 24.24 8.60 -19.76
C CYS A 230 23.07 8.30 -20.72
N GLY A 231 22.20 9.28 -21.02
CA GLY A 231 21.08 9.14 -21.95
C GLY A 231 19.79 8.57 -21.35
N PHE A 232 19.69 8.44 -20.03
CA PHE A 232 18.46 7.98 -19.39
C PHE A 232 17.37 9.05 -19.48
N ASN A 233 16.21 8.67 -20.03
CA ASN A 233 15.10 9.58 -20.28
C ASN A 233 13.90 9.28 -19.38
N GLN A 234 13.94 9.81 -18.16
CA GLN A 234 12.86 9.67 -17.18
C GLN A 234 11.53 10.27 -17.65
N ALA A 235 11.56 11.40 -18.36
CA ALA A 235 10.33 12.05 -18.83
C ALA A 235 9.59 11.19 -19.87
N ALA A 236 10.33 10.58 -20.81
CA ALA A 236 9.76 9.64 -21.77
C ALA A 236 9.26 8.36 -21.09
N LEU A 237 9.98 7.87 -20.07
CA LEU A 237 9.55 6.72 -19.27
C LEU A 237 8.20 6.98 -18.58
N ASP A 238 8.05 8.11 -17.90
CA ASP A 238 6.80 8.54 -17.25
C ASP A 238 5.67 8.69 -18.28
N GLN A 239 5.96 9.26 -19.46
CA GLN A 239 4.96 9.40 -20.53
C GLN A 239 4.48 8.03 -21.03
N MET A 240 5.39 7.08 -21.25
CA MET A 240 5.05 5.74 -21.70
C MET A 240 4.21 4.99 -20.66
N ALA A 241 4.57 5.08 -19.38
CA ALA A 241 3.79 4.48 -18.31
C ALA A 241 2.39 5.09 -18.18
N ARG A 242 2.26 6.42 -18.32
CA ARG A 242 0.95 7.09 -18.32
C ARG A 242 0.04 6.59 -19.45
N GLN A 243 0.59 6.41 -20.66
CA GLN A 243 -0.14 5.84 -21.78
C GLN A 243 -0.52 4.37 -21.53
N GLY A 244 0.41 3.61 -20.97
CA GLY A 244 0.22 2.20 -20.60
C GLY A 244 -0.91 1.97 -19.59
N TYR A 245 -0.94 2.78 -18.54
CA TYR A 245 -1.98 2.71 -17.51
C TYR A 245 -3.35 3.18 -17.96
N GLY A 246 -3.44 3.99 -19.02
CA GLY A 246 -4.73 4.39 -19.61
C GLY A 246 -5.63 3.19 -19.93
N ASN A 247 -5.04 2.03 -20.22
CA ASN A 247 -5.75 0.79 -20.53
C ASN A 247 -5.96 -0.13 -19.30
N ALA A 248 -5.34 0.16 -18.16
CA ALA A 248 -5.18 -0.76 -17.00
C ALA A 248 -6.26 -0.63 -15.91
N ARG A 249 -7.47 -0.18 -16.25
CA ARG A 249 -8.53 0.11 -15.25
C ARG A 249 -9.27 -1.14 -14.75
N PHE A 250 -9.51 -2.12 -15.62
CA PHE A 250 -10.13 -3.42 -15.26
C PHE A 250 -9.14 -4.58 -15.20
N GLU A 251 -7.86 -4.30 -15.43
CA GLU A 251 -6.87 -5.36 -15.47
C GLU A 251 -6.53 -5.80 -14.05
N VAL A 252 -7.14 -6.91 -13.67
CA VAL A 252 -6.75 -7.72 -12.52
C VAL A 252 -6.62 -9.11 -13.10
N ASN A 253 -5.43 -9.69 -13.03
CA ASN A 253 -5.23 -11.07 -13.41
C ASN A 253 -6.27 -11.92 -12.65
N ALA A 254 -7.05 -12.73 -13.36
CA ALA A 254 -8.16 -13.47 -12.76
C ALA A 254 -7.69 -14.39 -11.61
N GLU A 255 -6.45 -14.89 -11.67
CA GLU A 255 -5.85 -15.68 -10.59
C GLU A 255 -5.48 -14.82 -9.37
N GLU A 256 -4.92 -13.62 -9.58
CA GLU A 256 -4.65 -12.68 -8.48
C GLU A 256 -5.94 -12.16 -7.83
N GLY A 257 -7.03 -12.09 -8.59
CA GLY A 257 -8.32 -11.53 -8.16
C GLY A 257 -8.97 -12.28 -7.01
N LEU A 258 -8.85 -13.61 -6.96
CA LEU A 258 -9.47 -14.44 -5.91
C LEU A 258 -8.76 -14.27 -4.56
N ASP A 259 -7.42 -14.29 -4.55
CA ASP A 259 -6.64 -13.95 -3.35
C ASP A 259 -6.94 -12.52 -2.88
N LEU A 260 -7.13 -11.61 -3.84
CA LEU A 260 -7.50 -10.21 -3.57
C LEU A 260 -8.84 -10.12 -2.85
N VAL A 261 -9.85 -10.87 -3.31
CA VAL A 261 -11.20 -10.87 -2.72
C VAL A 261 -11.17 -11.34 -1.26
N GLU A 262 -10.36 -12.35 -0.94
CA GLU A 262 -10.20 -12.80 0.44
C GLU A 262 -9.66 -11.68 1.34
N GLU A 263 -8.57 -11.01 0.92
CA GLU A 263 -8.00 -9.87 1.67
C GLU A 263 -8.97 -8.66 1.71
N PHE A 264 -9.71 -8.43 0.63
CA PHE A 264 -10.56 -7.26 0.45
C PHE A 264 -11.87 -7.33 1.27
N TYR A 265 -12.49 -8.52 1.38
CA TYR A 265 -13.80 -8.69 2.02
C TYR A 265 -13.75 -9.33 3.41
N ASN A 266 -12.66 -10.01 3.80
CA ASN A 266 -12.55 -10.64 5.13
C ASN A 266 -12.05 -9.71 6.23
N ASP A 267 -11.90 -8.40 5.96
CA ASP A 267 -11.57 -7.36 6.95
C ASP A 267 -12.76 -7.03 7.90
N LYS A 268 -13.55 -8.05 8.28
CA LYS A 268 -14.66 -7.97 9.25
C LYS A 268 -14.18 -7.72 10.69
N GLY A 269 -12.89 -7.46 10.90
CA GLY A 269 -12.34 -7.23 12.23
C GLY A 269 -12.53 -5.81 12.74
N PHE A 270 -12.42 -4.78 11.88
CA PHE A 270 -12.17 -3.43 12.40
C PHE A 270 -12.60 -2.24 11.53
N GLU A 271 -13.19 -2.40 10.35
CA GLU A 271 -13.58 -1.24 9.53
C GLU A 271 -15.03 -1.18 9.01
N SER A 272 -15.97 -1.95 9.57
CA SER A 272 -17.39 -1.78 9.21
C SER A 272 -18.36 -2.16 10.32
N GLU A 273 -18.61 -1.23 11.24
CA GLU A 273 -19.96 -1.02 11.78
C GLU A 273 -20.23 0.48 11.70
N SER A 274 -21.10 0.80 10.75
CA SER A 274 -21.71 2.10 10.52
C SER A 274 -22.33 2.66 11.79
N VAL A 275 -22.23 3.99 11.92
CA VAL A 275 -23.00 4.83 12.83
C VAL A 275 -24.49 4.45 12.77
N GLN A 276 -24.97 3.66 13.73
CA GLN A 276 -26.36 3.68 14.16
C GLN A 276 -26.47 3.53 15.68
N THR A 277 -27.21 4.47 16.23
CA THR A 277 -27.63 4.71 17.60
C THR A 277 -28.21 3.47 18.29
N GLU A 278 -27.59 2.98 19.37
CA GLU A 278 -28.33 2.33 20.47
C GLU A 278 -27.75 2.72 21.83
N ILE A 279 -28.33 3.77 22.40
CA ILE A 279 -28.31 4.02 23.84
C ILE A 279 -29.25 2.98 24.46
N LYS A 280 -28.70 1.96 25.14
CA LYS A 280 -29.17 1.44 26.45
C LYS A 280 -28.46 0.16 26.90
N ASN A 281 -27.77 0.29 28.04
CA ASN A 281 -27.73 -0.62 29.19
C ASN A 281 -27.19 -2.06 29.03
N LYS A 282 -25.99 -2.29 29.60
CA LYS A 282 -25.68 -3.22 30.73
C LYS A 282 -24.16 -3.47 30.78
N SER A 283 -23.43 -2.80 31.69
CA SER A 283 -23.05 -3.24 33.05
C SER A 283 -21.86 -4.21 33.12
N LYS A 284 -20.73 -3.67 33.61
CA LYS A 284 -19.65 -4.29 34.43
C LYS A 284 -19.22 -5.75 34.14
N SER A 285 -17.97 -5.91 33.69
CA SER A 285 -16.99 -6.81 34.34
C SER A 285 -15.53 -6.52 33.92
N GLU A 286 -14.74 -6.17 34.93
CA GLU A 286 -13.31 -6.48 35.18
C GLU A 286 -12.31 -6.62 34.01
N LEU A 287 -11.48 -5.57 33.83
CA LEU A 287 -10.19 -5.66 33.13
C LEU A 287 -9.09 -6.08 34.11
N LYS A 288 -8.44 -7.22 33.86
CA LYS A 288 -7.11 -7.54 34.40
C LYS A 288 -6.04 -6.92 33.48
N SER A 289 -5.34 -5.91 33.99
CA SER A 289 -4.23 -5.23 33.32
C SER A 289 -2.89 -5.82 33.72
N HIS A 290 -2.24 -6.62 32.86
CA HIS A 290 -0.81 -6.95 32.99
C HIS A 290 -0.18 -7.34 31.65
N GLN A 291 -0.28 -6.51 30.60
CA GLN A 291 0.55 -6.66 29.38
C GLN A 291 0.94 -5.31 28.71
N GLY A 292 0.60 -4.15 29.31
CA GLY A 292 0.72 -2.85 28.63
C GLY A 292 2.07 -2.11 28.78
N GLU A 293 2.86 -2.39 29.82
CA GLU A 293 4.00 -1.54 30.16
C GLU A 293 5.19 -1.68 29.19
N GLY A 294 5.48 -2.89 28.71
CA GLY A 294 6.58 -3.12 27.76
C GLY A 294 6.35 -2.47 26.40
N VAL A 295 5.11 -2.51 25.90
CA VAL A 295 4.72 -1.91 24.61
C VAL A 295 4.78 -0.39 24.68
N VAL A 296 4.36 0.21 25.80
CA VAL A 296 4.43 1.66 25.99
C VAL A 296 5.89 2.13 26.04
N GLN A 297 6.80 1.39 26.67
CA GLN A 297 8.22 1.74 26.73
C GLN A 297 8.91 1.66 25.35
N GLU A 298 8.60 0.66 24.52
CA GLU A 298 9.11 0.59 23.15
C GLU A 298 8.58 1.73 22.27
N ILE A 299 7.29 2.06 22.39
CA ILE A 299 6.69 3.20 21.68
C ILE A 299 7.32 4.52 22.14
N GLN A 300 7.54 4.70 23.45
CA GLN A 300 8.21 5.89 23.97
C GLN A 300 9.66 6.01 23.48
N LYS A 301 10.38 4.89 23.36
CA LYS A 301 11.73 4.87 22.78
C LYS A 301 11.72 5.25 21.30
N SER A 302 10.76 4.73 20.53
CA SER A 302 10.57 5.11 19.12
C SER A 302 10.15 6.58 18.98
N LEU A 303 9.25 7.10 19.82
CA LEU A 303 8.86 8.51 19.81
C LEU A 303 10.04 9.43 20.15
N LYS A 304 10.87 9.06 21.13
CA LYS A 304 12.10 9.80 21.47
C LYS A 304 13.12 9.82 20.31
N GLN A 305 13.19 8.76 19.51
CA GLN A 305 14.03 8.75 18.30
C GLN A 305 13.48 9.65 17.18
N ASN A 306 12.17 9.89 17.14
CA ASN A 306 11.52 10.74 16.13
C ASN A 306 11.45 12.24 16.53
N VAL A 307 11.78 12.61 17.76
CA VAL A 307 11.84 14.00 18.22
C VAL A 307 13.31 14.45 18.24
N ARG A 308 13.76 15.16 17.20
CA ARG A 308 14.93 16.03 17.32
C ARG A 308 14.42 17.42 17.71
N ILE A 309 14.92 17.94 18.82
CA ILE A 309 14.76 19.36 19.18
C ILE A 309 15.39 20.15 18.04
N VAL A 310 14.60 20.97 17.37
CA VAL A 310 15.10 21.98 16.44
C VAL A 310 15.74 23.05 17.31
N ASN A 311 17.07 23.00 17.44
CA ASN A 311 17.87 24.13 17.91
C ASN A 311 18.46 24.82 16.69
#